data_AF-A0A935IQ35-F1
#
_entry.id   AF-A0A935IQ35-F1
#
_cell.length_a   1.000
_cell.length_b   1.000
_cell.length_c   1.000
_cell.angle_alpha   90.00
_cell.angle_beta   90.00
_cell.angle_gamma   90.00
#
_symmetry.space_group_name_H-M   'P 1'
#
loop_
_entity.id
_entity.type
_entity.pdbx_description
1 polymer ?
#
loop_
_entity_poly.entity_id
_entity_poly.type
_entity_poly.pdbx_seq_one_letter_code
_entity_poly.pdbx_strand_id
1 'polypeptide(L)'
;MRRDAVMYGGRFTSWHVLPDPEVSCQWFDFHFPGSDRFTFWNAAMITARQAFLDAVCRQASATGWPEAQIIRDAPPVVHESFRVDRRYESGVGLHIVSDIERIDRAGIEAAIDRFFAVGETDWQSPLPVPRDRLPIAGNSVVQMLTVR
;
A
#
# COMPACT_ATOMS: atom_id res chain seq x y z
N MET A 1 14.61 -31.28 -1.67
CA MET A 1 14.01 -29.95 -1.96
C MET A 1 13.08 -29.60 -0.81
N ARG A 2 13.54 -28.75 0.13
CA ARG A 2 12.73 -28.33 1.28
C ARG A 2 11.77 -27.22 0.82
N ARG A 3 10.48 -27.43 1.02
CA ARG A 3 9.41 -26.43 0.86
C ARG A 3 9.40 -25.58 2.14
N ASP A 4 10.31 -24.62 2.24
CA ASP A 4 10.36 -23.65 3.35
C ASP A 4 9.67 -22.33 2.96
N ALA A 5 8.66 -22.39 2.06
CA ALA A 5 7.71 -21.29 1.92
C ALA A 5 6.84 -21.34 3.17
N VAL A 6 7.18 -20.51 4.16
CA VAL A 6 6.43 -20.36 5.40
C VAL A 6 5.03 -19.89 5.01
N MET A 7 4.12 -20.86 4.92
CA MET A 7 2.68 -20.68 4.81
C MET A 7 2.29 -19.79 5.99
N TYR A 8 1.94 -18.53 5.75
CA TYR A 8 1.30 -17.71 6.77
C TYR A 8 -0.04 -18.38 7.07
N GLY A 9 -0.07 -19.28 8.05
CA GLY A 9 -1.27 -20.02 8.49
C GLY A 9 -2.27 -19.07 9.12
N GLY A 10 -2.97 -18.30 8.28
CA GLY A 10 -3.85 -17.18 8.61
C GLY A 10 -4.77 -16.83 7.45
N ARG A 11 -5.51 -15.72 7.57
CA ARG A 11 -6.58 -15.29 6.64
C ARG A 11 -6.15 -15.02 5.19
N PHE A 12 -4.85 -15.07 4.88
CA PHE A 12 -4.32 -14.78 3.55
C PHE A 12 -3.12 -15.68 3.20
N THR A 13 -2.81 -15.77 1.91
CA THR A 13 -1.63 -16.41 1.36
C THR A 13 -0.88 -15.46 0.43
N SER A 14 0.44 -15.58 0.32
CA SER A 14 1.23 -14.81 -0.64
C SER A 14 2.36 -15.68 -1.19
N TRP A 15 2.76 -15.41 -2.43
CA TRP A 15 3.96 -16.00 -3.05
C TRP A 15 5.24 -15.29 -2.59
N HIS A 16 5.10 -14.10 -2.00
CA HIS A 16 6.19 -13.29 -1.52
C HIS A 16 6.40 -13.51 -0.02
N VAL A 17 7.67 -13.56 0.39
CA VAL A 17 8.04 -13.43 1.81
C VAL A 17 7.74 -11.98 2.21
N LEU A 18 7.17 -11.78 3.39
CA LEU A 18 6.98 -10.43 3.93
C LEU A 18 8.30 -9.65 3.81
N PRO A 19 8.24 -8.38 3.35
CA PRO A 19 9.44 -7.60 3.16
C PRO A 19 10.21 -7.51 4.49
N ASP A 20 11.53 -7.61 4.40
CA ASP A 20 12.42 -7.33 5.53
C ASP A 20 12.08 -5.93 6.06
N PRO A 21 11.88 -5.74 7.38
CA PRO A 21 11.62 -4.42 7.97
C PRO A 21 12.62 -3.33 7.55
N GLU A 22 13.84 -3.69 7.17
CA GLU A 22 14.86 -2.74 6.71
C GLU A 22 14.73 -2.37 5.22
N VAL A 23 13.96 -3.12 4.43
CA VAL A 23 13.76 -2.87 3.01
C VAL A 23 12.52 -2.00 2.80
N SER A 24 12.75 -0.81 2.27
CA SER A 24 11.75 0.23 1.97
C SER A 24 10.77 -0.10 0.83
N CYS A 25 10.70 -1.35 0.35
CA CYS A 25 9.67 -1.78 -0.61
C CYS A 25 8.34 -1.93 0.13
N GLN A 26 7.56 -0.84 0.15
CA GLN A 26 6.30 -0.72 0.87
C GLN A 26 5.10 -1.21 0.06
N TRP A 27 5.27 -2.21 -0.80
CA TRP A 27 4.19 -2.87 -1.53
C TRP A 27 4.21 -4.37 -1.26
N PHE A 28 3.03 -4.97 -1.10
CA PHE A 28 2.89 -6.40 -0.88
C PHE A 28 1.63 -6.93 -1.54
N ASP A 29 1.77 -7.98 -2.33
CA ASP A 29 0.66 -8.72 -2.92
C ASP A 29 0.31 -9.93 -2.05
N PHE A 30 -0.99 -10.14 -1.87
CA PHE A 30 -1.50 -11.28 -1.13
C PHE A 30 -2.91 -11.62 -1.60
N HIS A 31 -3.32 -12.83 -1.26
CA HIS A 31 -4.61 -13.36 -1.64
C HIS A 31 -5.41 -13.79 -0.42
N PHE A 32 -6.71 -13.56 -0.44
CA PHE A 32 -7.60 -14.00 0.63
C PHE A 32 -9.01 -14.32 0.11
N PRO A 33 -9.74 -15.25 0.75
CA PRO A 33 -11.13 -15.51 0.39
C PRO A 33 -12.04 -14.34 0.82
N GLY A 34 -13.01 -14.02 -0.02
CA GLY A 34 -14.08 -13.07 0.29
C GLY A 34 -15.09 -13.63 1.30
N SER A 35 -15.98 -12.76 1.78
CA SER A 35 -16.99 -13.11 2.79
C SER A 35 -18.02 -14.14 2.28
N ASP A 36 -18.24 -14.17 0.96
CA ASP A 36 -19.18 -15.05 0.27
C ASP A 36 -18.67 -16.48 0.05
N ARG A 37 -17.39 -16.76 0.35
CA ARG A 37 -16.66 -18.03 0.08
C ARG A 37 -16.47 -18.39 -1.41
N PHE A 38 -16.90 -17.56 -2.35
CA PHE A 38 -16.77 -17.79 -3.79
C PHE A 38 -15.82 -16.79 -4.45
N THR A 39 -15.67 -15.61 -3.86
CA THR A 39 -14.75 -14.58 -4.30
C THR A 39 -13.36 -14.85 -3.74
N PHE A 40 -12.35 -14.72 -4.59
CA PHE A 40 -10.95 -14.76 -4.19
C PHE A 40 -10.32 -13.44 -4.57
N TRP A 41 -9.86 -12.69 -3.58
CA TRP A 41 -9.27 -11.37 -3.80
C TRP A 41 -7.78 -11.53 -4.08
N ASN A 42 -7.32 -11.06 -5.24
CA ASN A 42 -5.91 -10.75 -5.47
C ASN A 42 -5.68 -9.29 -5.07
N ALA A 43 -5.03 -9.06 -3.93
CA ALA A 43 -4.86 -7.74 -3.36
C ALA A 43 -3.41 -7.27 -3.46
N ALA A 44 -3.24 -5.99 -3.78
CA ALA A 44 -1.97 -5.29 -3.67
C ALA A 44 -2.13 -4.16 -2.65
N MET A 45 -1.31 -4.18 -1.62
CA MET A 45 -1.32 -3.20 -0.55
C MET A 45 -0.06 -2.34 -0.58
N ILE A 46 -0.24 -1.05 -0.37
CA ILE A 46 0.83 -0.09 -0.11
C ILE A 46 0.56 0.69 1.17
N THR A 47 1.62 1.22 1.77
CA THR A 47 1.47 2.17 2.89
C THR A 47 1.03 3.55 2.39
N ALA A 48 0.49 4.37 3.29
CA ALA A 48 0.22 5.78 3.03
C ALA A 48 1.49 6.56 2.65
N ARG A 49 2.64 6.19 3.22
CA ARG A 49 3.95 6.76 2.87
C ARG A 49 4.31 6.50 1.41
N GLN A 50 4.15 5.27 0.93
CA GLN A 50 4.40 4.94 -0.48
C GLN A 50 3.41 5.67 -1.40
N ALA A 51 2.12 5.67 -1.06
CA ALA A 51 1.09 6.37 -1.84
C ALA A 51 1.38 7.87 -1.96
N PHE A 52 1.92 8.49 -0.90
CA PHE A 52 2.36 9.88 -0.92
C PHE A 52 3.52 10.09 -1.89
N LEU A 53 4.53 9.24 -1.83
CA LEU A 53 5.70 9.32 -2.70
C LEU A 53 5.32 9.12 -4.18
N ASP A 54 4.45 8.15 -4.48
CA ASP A 54 3.93 7.94 -5.83
C ASP A 54 3.18 9.19 -6.35
N ALA A 55 2.41 9.86 -5.50
CA ALA A 55 1.72 11.09 -5.85
C ALA A 55 2.70 12.25 -6.08
N VAL A 56 3.75 12.37 -5.28
CA VAL A 56 4.83 13.34 -5.46
C VAL A 56 5.55 13.10 -6.79
N CYS A 57 5.96 11.87 -7.09
CA CYS A 57 6.62 11.49 -8.34
C CYS A 57 5.74 11.82 -9.57
N ARG A 58 4.44 11.53 -9.47
CA ARG A 58 3.47 11.86 -10.54
C ARG A 58 3.35 13.37 -10.75
N GLN A 59 3.25 14.14 -9.67
CA GLN A 59 3.17 15.59 -9.75
C GLN A 59 4.47 16.19 -10.29
N ALA A 60 5.64 15.68 -9.88
CA ALA A 60 6.95 16.10 -10.39
C ALA A 60 7.04 15.89 -11.91
N SER A 61 6.57 14.73 -12.38
CA SER A 61 6.50 14.42 -13.81
C SER A 61 5.56 15.35 -14.58
N ALA A 62 4.46 15.79 -13.95
CA ALA A 62 3.47 16.66 -14.58
C ALA A 62 3.87 18.15 -14.59
N THR A 63 4.54 18.62 -13.54
CA THR A 63 4.88 20.05 -13.38
C THR A 63 6.32 20.38 -13.76
N GLY A 64 7.21 19.38 -13.79
CA GLY A 64 8.66 19.58 -13.92
C GLY A 64 9.34 20.09 -12.64
N TRP A 65 8.62 20.19 -11.52
CA TRP A 65 9.19 20.64 -10.26
C TRP A 65 9.96 19.52 -9.56
N PRO A 66 11.03 19.84 -8.80
CA PRO A 66 11.68 18.86 -7.95
C PRO A 66 10.72 18.28 -6.91
N GLU A 67 10.84 16.98 -6.62
CA GLU A 67 10.02 16.30 -5.60
C GLU A 67 10.08 17.00 -4.23
N ALA A 68 11.28 17.45 -3.82
CA ALA A 68 11.46 18.19 -2.57
C ALA A 68 10.69 19.52 -2.54
N GLN A 69 10.52 20.18 -3.69
CA GLN A 69 9.70 21.38 -3.81
C GLN A 69 8.22 21.04 -3.66
N ILE A 70 7.75 19.96 -4.29
CA ILE A 70 6.37 19.48 -4.16
C ILE A 70 6.05 19.12 -2.70
N ILE A 71 6.92 18.34 -2.05
CA ILE A 71 6.73 17.90 -0.66
C ILE A 71 6.59 19.06 0.32
N ARG A 72 7.28 20.18 0.04
CA ARG A 72 7.29 21.37 0.88
C ARG A 72 6.14 22.33 0.56
N ASP A 73 5.95 22.64 -0.72
CA ASP A 73 5.11 23.77 -1.15
C ASP A 73 3.69 23.34 -1.55
N ALA A 74 3.52 22.08 -1.97
CA ALA A 74 2.23 21.52 -2.39
C ALA A 74 2.15 20.01 -2.11
N PRO A 75 2.26 19.58 -0.84
CA PRO A 75 2.28 18.16 -0.49
C PRO A 75 0.96 17.49 -0.90
N PRO A 76 1.01 16.35 -1.61
CA PRO A 76 -0.19 15.59 -1.93
C PRO A 76 -0.94 15.14 -0.68
N VAL A 77 -2.27 15.17 -0.75
CA VAL A 77 -3.14 14.62 0.29
C VAL A 77 -3.36 13.13 0.01
N VAL A 78 -3.13 12.29 1.02
CA VAL A 78 -3.32 10.85 0.94
C VAL A 78 -4.40 10.42 1.90
N HIS A 79 -5.22 9.46 1.47
CA HIS A 79 -6.24 8.82 2.29
C HIS A 79 -6.00 7.32 2.31
N GLU A 80 -6.31 6.68 3.44
CA GLU A 80 -6.53 5.24 3.42
C GLU A 80 -7.68 4.91 2.45
N SER A 81 -7.52 3.86 1.67
CA SER A 81 -8.51 3.52 0.66
C SER A 81 -8.47 2.06 0.24
N PHE A 82 -9.60 1.61 -0.26
CA PHE A 82 -9.79 0.38 -1.01
C PHE A 82 -10.31 0.74 -2.39
N ARG A 83 -9.68 0.19 -3.44
CA ARG A 83 -10.16 0.29 -4.82
C ARG A 83 -10.28 -1.10 -5.40
N VAL A 84 -11.50 -1.49 -5.73
CA VAL A 84 -11.86 -2.80 -6.27
C VAL A 84 -11.84 -2.72 -7.80
N ASP A 85 -11.03 -3.57 -8.42
CA ASP A 85 -11.05 -3.80 -9.87
C ASP A 85 -11.60 -5.21 -10.16
N ARG A 86 -12.91 -5.30 -10.44
CA ARG A 86 -13.54 -6.59 -10.77
C ARG A 86 -13.17 -7.12 -12.16
N ARG A 87 -12.54 -6.31 -13.00
CA ARG A 87 -12.12 -6.73 -14.35
C ARG A 87 -10.74 -7.35 -14.35
N TYR A 88 -9.99 -7.19 -13.25
CA TYR A 88 -8.64 -7.72 -13.09
C TYR A 88 -7.74 -7.33 -14.28
N GLU A 89 -7.90 -6.12 -14.83
CA GLU A 89 -7.21 -5.70 -16.06
C GLU A 89 -5.68 -5.69 -15.86
N SER A 90 -5.22 -5.56 -14.61
CA SER A 90 -3.81 -5.62 -14.20
C SER A 90 -3.46 -6.88 -13.39
N GLY A 91 -4.37 -7.85 -13.32
CA GLY A 91 -4.25 -9.02 -12.45
C GLY A 91 -4.53 -8.75 -10.97
N VAL A 92 -4.63 -7.49 -10.54
CA VAL A 92 -4.99 -7.10 -9.17
C VAL A 92 -6.48 -6.79 -9.11
N GLY A 93 -7.19 -7.43 -8.17
CA GLY A 93 -8.61 -7.24 -7.93
C GLY A 93 -8.93 -6.21 -6.83
N LEU A 94 -7.96 -5.94 -5.95
CA LEU A 94 -8.10 -5.00 -4.85
C LEU A 94 -6.79 -4.23 -4.61
N HIS A 95 -6.85 -2.91 -4.72
CA HIS A 95 -5.76 -2.02 -4.32
C HIS A 95 -6.05 -1.43 -2.94
N ILE A 96 -5.07 -1.52 -2.04
CA ILE A 96 -5.19 -1.06 -0.65
C ILE A 96 -4.13 0.02 -0.38
N VAL A 97 -4.56 1.12 0.21
CA VAL A 97 -3.69 2.11 0.86
C VAL A 97 -4.02 2.12 2.34
N SER A 98 -3.04 1.84 3.20
CA SER A 98 -3.23 1.84 4.66
C SER A 98 -2.22 2.72 5.38
N ASP A 99 -2.68 3.41 6.43
CA ASP A 99 -1.82 4.21 7.30
C ASP A 99 -1.16 3.32 8.36
N ILE A 100 -0.19 2.54 7.89
CA ILE A 100 0.66 1.68 8.72
C ILE A 100 2.12 1.99 8.41
N GLU A 101 2.96 1.90 9.45
CA GLU A 101 4.40 2.15 9.31
C GLU A 101 5.07 1.08 8.42
N ARG A 102 4.67 -0.18 8.59
CA ARG A 102 5.22 -1.34 7.89
C ARG A 102 4.12 -2.31 7.54
N ILE A 103 4.22 -2.89 6.34
CA ILE A 103 3.38 -4.03 5.96
C ILE A 103 3.90 -5.27 6.66
N ASP A 104 3.17 -5.73 7.66
CA ASP A 104 3.37 -7.01 8.31
C ASP A 104 2.05 -7.79 8.42
N ARG A 105 2.12 -8.99 8.99
CA ARG A 105 0.95 -9.85 9.14
C ARG A 105 -0.22 -9.15 9.85
N ALA A 106 0.06 -8.41 10.92
CA ALA A 106 -0.98 -7.73 11.68
C ALA A 106 -1.62 -6.59 10.87
N GLY A 107 -0.81 -5.83 10.13
CA GLY A 107 -1.28 -4.80 9.21
C GLY A 107 -2.17 -5.36 8.10
N ILE A 108 -1.79 -6.50 7.50
CA ILE A 108 -2.57 -7.16 6.46
C ILE A 108 -3.90 -7.70 7.01
N GLU A 109 -3.87 -8.40 8.14
CA GLU A 109 -5.09 -8.96 8.76
C GLU A 109 -6.07 -7.84 9.18
N ALA A 110 -5.56 -6.72 9.70
CA ALA A 110 -6.38 -5.55 10.02
C ALA A 110 -6.98 -4.89 8.78
N ALA A 111 -6.23 -4.82 7.67
CA ALA A 111 -6.75 -4.30 6.39
C ALA A 111 -7.88 -5.19 5.83
N ILE A 112 -7.72 -6.52 5.91
CA ILE A 112 -8.75 -7.49 5.52
C ILE A 112 -10.01 -7.32 6.38
N ASP A 113 -9.88 -7.23 7.71
CA ASP A 113 -11.02 -7.03 8.61
C ASP A 113 -11.77 -5.74 8.30
N ARG A 114 -11.05 -4.66 8.00
CA ARG A 114 -11.66 -3.40 7.59
C ARG A 114 -12.35 -3.52 6.24
N PHE A 115 -11.73 -4.19 5.27
CA PHE A 115 -12.33 -4.40 3.94
C PHE A 115 -13.66 -5.16 4.04
N PHE A 116 -13.74 -6.19 4.90
CA PHE A 116 -15.01 -6.85 5.22
C PHE A 116 -16.00 -5.92 5.92
N ALA A 117 -15.54 -5.12 6.90
CA ALA A 117 -16.41 -4.20 7.62
C ALA A 117 -17.04 -3.12 6.74
N VAL A 118 -16.35 -2.70 5.66
CA VAL A 118 -16.92 -1.76 4.68
C VAL A 118 -17.75 -2.44 3.59
N GLY A 119 -17.87 -3.77 3.59
CA GLY A 119 -18.70 -4.52 2.66
C GLY A 119 -18.03 -4.88 1.33
N GLU A 120 -16.71 -5.07 1.33
CA GLU A 120 -15.95 -5.54 0.16
C GLU A 120 -16.12 -4.66 -1.11
N THR A 121 -16.12 -3.34 -0.89
CA THR A 121 -16.38 -2.32 -1.92
C THR A 121 -15.32 -1.22 -1.88
N ASP A 122 -15.35 -0.36 -2.90
CA ASP A 122 -14.59 0.87 -2.90
C ASP A 122 -14.87 1.69 -1.64
N TRP A 123 -13.79 2.16 -1.02
CA TRP A 123 -13.87 2.95 0.19
C TRP A 123 -12.69 3.91 0.26
N GLN A 124 -12.93 5.08 0.82
CA GLN A 124 -11.88 6.03 1.16
C GLN A 124 -12.16 6.59 2.54
N SER A 125 -11.11 6.71 3.36
CA SER A 125 -11.20 7.38 4.65
C SER A 125 -11.65 8.83 4.45
N PRO A 126 -12.65 9.31 5.23
CA PRO A 126 -13.06 10.71 5.15
C PRO A 126 -11.97 11.65 5.69
N LEU A 127 -11.08 11.14 6.53
CA LEU A 127 -9.94 11.89 7.07
C LEU A 127 -8.67 11.55 6.29
N PRO A 128 -7.87 12.55 5.89
CA PRO A 128 -6.58 12.29 5.29
C PRO A 128 -5.61 11.74 6.32
N VAL A 129 -4.58 11.05 5.83
CA VAL A 129 -3.45 10.63 6.67
C VAL A 129 -2.74 11.88 7.20
N PRO A 130 -2.52 11.98 8.52
CA PRO A 130 -1.83 13.12 9.12
C PRO A 130 -0.47 13.42 8.47
N ARG A 131 -0.19 14.70 8.22
CA ARG A 131 0.99 15.14 7.46
C ARG A 131 2.31 14.77 8.15
N ASP A 132 2.32 14.69 9.48
CA ASP A 132 3.45 14.31 10.32
C ASP A 132 3.82 12.81 10.19
N ARG A 133 2.90 11.98 9.69
CA ARG A 133 3.15 10.57 9.33
C ARG A 133 3.69 10.38 7.91
N LEU A 134 3.73 11.45 7.11
CA LEU A 134 4.17 11.44 5.72
C LEU A 134 5.56 12.07 5.56
N PRO A 135 6.37 11.67 4.56
CA PRO A 135 7.71 12.22 4.34
C PRO A 135 7.77 13.75 4.30
N ILE A 136 8.70 14.35 5.05
CA ILE A 136 8.95 15.80 5.08
C ILE A 136 10.22 16.10 4.28
N ALA A 137 10.27 17.25 3.59
CA ALA A 137 11.46 17.69 2.88
C ALA A 137 12.60 17.94 3.89
N GLY A 138 13.59 17.05 3.92
CA GLY A 138 14.76 17.19 4.80
C GLY A 138 15.51 15.89 5.09
N ASN A 139 14.81 14.76 5.35
CA ASN A 139 15.47 13.58 5.94
C ASN A 139 15.32 12.24 5.19
N SER A 140 14.63 12.16 4.03
CA SER A 140 14.45 10.84 3.38
C SER A 140 14.37 10.83 1.85
N VAL A 141 14.39 11.97 1.17
CA VAL A 141 14.27 11.97 -0.31
C VAL A 141 15.59 11.48 -0.97
N VAL A 142 16.72 11.58 -0.27
CA VAL A 142 18.05 11.27 -0.82
C VAL A 142 18.38 9.77 -0.78
N GLN A 143 17.83 8.98 0.16
CA GLN A 143 18.13 7.54 0.23
C GLN A 143 17.33 6.69 -0.77
N MET A 144 16.19 7.18 -1.27
CA MET A 144 15.33 6.38 -2.16
C MET A 144 15.73 6.46 -3.64
N LEU A 145 16.59 7.42 -4.02
CA LEU A 145 17.03 7.65 -5.41
C LEU A 145 18.41 7.06 -5.73
N THR A 146 19.06 6.34 -4.81
CA THR A 146 20.41 5.75 -5.00
C THR A 146 20.38 4.23 -5.21
N VAL A 147 19.36 3.73 -5.92
CA VAL A 147 19.46 2.43 -6.61
C VAL A 147 18.84 2.63 -8.00
N ARG A 148 19.66 3.15 -8.92
CA ARG A 148 19.42 3.03 -10.37
C ARG A 148 20.14 1.80 -10.89
#